data_AF-A0A3N5NIE1-F1
#
_entry.id   AF-A0A3N5NIE1-F1
#
_cell.length_a   1.000
_cell.length_b   1.000
_cell.length_c   1.000
_cell.angle_alpha   90.00
_cell.angle_beta   90.00
_cell.angle_gamma   90.00
#
_symmetry.space_group_name_H-M   'P 1'
#
loop_
_entity.id
_entity.type
_entity.pdbx_description
1 polymer ?
#
loop_
_entity_poly.entity_id
_entity_poly.type
_entity_poly.pdbx_seq_one_letter_code
_entity_poly.pdbx_strand_id
1 'polypeptide(L)'
;DLPWGVAFPKGLPPTDVPVHPTQLYETAGLAAIAWALIRWRRHGVADTEVFGRYLVLAGGLRFLIEFVRINRQVAGPFTLAQLIALAVTGIGVAMIWKGRRMYGT
;
A
#
# COMPACT_ATOMS: atom_id res chain seq x y z
N ASP A 1 21.73 12.73 1.47
CA ASP A 1 20.84 13.62 2.25
C ASP A 1 19.41 13.56 1.73
N LEU A 2 18.42 13.73 2.61
CA LEU A 2 16.99 13.71 2.30
C LEU A 2 16.44 15.15 2.40
N PRO A 3 16.42 15.94 1.31
CA PRO A 3 16.14 17.38 1.39
C PRO A 3 14.71 17.72 1.82
N TRP A 4 13.79 16.76 1.80
CA TRP A 4 12.41 16.87 2.29
C TRP A 4 12.17 16.06 3.58
N GLY A 5 13.23 15.62 4.24
CA GLY A 5 13.13 14.89 5.51
C GLY A 5 12.50 15.75 6.60
N VAL A 6 11.72 15.12 7.46
CA VAL A 6 11.03 15.78 8.58
C VAL A 6 11.44 15.11 9.88
N ALA A 7 11.82 15.89 10.88
CA ALA A 7 12.06 15.41 12.24
C ALA A 7 10.74 15.37 13.01
N PHE A 8 10.57 14.36 13.86
CA PHE A 8 9.39 14.15 14.68
C PHE A 8 9.78 14.07 16.17
N PRO A 9 10.15 15.19 16.82
CA PRO A 9 10.60 15.21 18.22
C PRO A 9 9.48 14.79 19.20
N LYS A 10 8.22 14.93 18.79
CA LYS A 10 7.04 14.43 19.52
C LYS A 10 6.48 13.12 18.93
N GLY A 11 7.26 12.44 18.10
CA GLY A 11 6.91 11.16 17.48
C GLY A 11 6.97 9.99 18.47
N LEU A 12 6.64 8.81 17.97
CA LEU A 12 6.73 7.54 18.71
C LEU A 12 7.52 6.52 17.87
N PRO A 13 8.82 6.33 18.13
CA PRO A 13 9.63 7.05 19.12
C PRO A 13 9.94 8.51 18.73
N PRO A 14 10.30 9.38 19.68
CA PRO A 14 10.86 10.69 19.40
C PRO A 14 12.05 10.58 18.43
N THR A 15 12.05 11.39 17.38
CA THR A 15 13.06 11.35 16.31
C THR A 15 13.52 12.77 15.99
N ASP A 16 14.73 13.12 16.41
CA ASP A 16 15.29 14.47 16.21
C ASP A 16 16.02 14.63 14.86
N VAL A 17 16.27 13.52 14.17
CA VAL A 17 16.89 13.51 12.83
C VAL A 17 15.83 13.53 11.72
N PRO A 18 16.08 14.21 10.59
CA PRO A 18 15.16 14.17 9.46
C PRO A 18 14.99 12.76 8.90
N VAL A 19 13.74 12.29 8.84
CA VAL A 19 13.38 10.99 8.25
C VAL A 19 12.34 11.15 7.15
N HIS A 20 12.11 10.09 6.38
CA HIS A 20 11.06 10.08 5.38
C HIS A 20 9.68 10.31 6.03
N PRO A 21 8.92 11.35 5.62
CA PRO A 21 7.57 11.57 6.10
C PRO A 21 6.59 10.58 5.46
N THR A 22 6.68 9.29 5.83
CA THR A 22 5.91 8.20 5.20
C THR A 22 4.40 8.40 5.26
N GLN A 23 3.93 9.17 6.25
CA GLN A 23 2.52 9.56 6.37
C GLN A 23 2.05 10.31 5.12
N LEU A 24 2.84 11.25 4.59
CA LEU A 24 2.48 12.00 3.39
C LEU A 24 2.49 11.11 2.14
N TYR A 25 3.45 10.19 2.05
CA TYR A 25 3.48 9.22 0.94
C TYR A 25 2.26 8.29 0.97
N GLU A 26 1.88 7.83 2.17
CA GLU A 26 0.72 6.97 2.37
C GLU A 26 -0.57 7.70 2.00
N THR A 27 -0.76 8.93 2.48
CA THR A 27 -1.93 9.74 2.14
C THR A 27 -2.01 10.02 0.65
N ALA A 28 -0.93 10.43 0.00
CA ALA A 28 -0.90 10.70 -1.44
C ALA A 28 -1.18 9.43 -2.26
N GLY A 29 -0.55 8.32 -1.89
CA GLY A 29 -0.77 7.03 -2.55
C GLY A 29 -2.21 6.53 -2.40
N LEU A 30 -2.77 6.58 -1.19
CA LEU A 30 -4.16 6.18 -0.93
C LEU A 30 -5.17 7.09 -1.65
N ALA A 31 -4.90 8.41 -1.74
CA ALA A 31 -5.75 9.33 -2.51
C ALA A 31 -5.74 8.98 -4.01
N ALA A 32 -4.57 8.68 -4.59
CA ALA A 32 -4.45 8.25 -5.98
C ALA A 32 -5.16 6.91 -6.23
N ILE A 33 -5.01 5.95 -5.32
CA ILE A 33 -5.70 4.66 -5.36
C ILE A 33 -7.22 4.86 -5.30
N ALA A 34 -7.71 5.66 -4.36
CA ALA A 34 -9.14 5.95 -4.22
C ALA A 34 -9.70 6.58 -5.49
N TRP A 35 -9.00 7.57 -6.06
CA TRP A 35 -9.38 8.18 -7.33
C TRP A 35 -9.48 7.15 -8.47
N ALA A 36 -8.48 6.27 -8.61
CA ALA A 36 -8.47 5.22 -9.64
C ALA A 36 -9.62 4.21 -9.46
N LEU A 37 -9.89 3.79 -8.23
CA LEU A 37 -10.97 2.88 -7.89
C LEU A 37 -12.35 3.48 -8.20
N ILE A 38 -12.57 4.74 -7.83
CA ILE A 38 -13.79 5.48 -8.16
C ILE A 38 -13.94 5.56 -9.69
N ARG A 39 -12.86 5.89 -10.40
CA ARG A 39 -12.86 5.99 -11.86
C ARG A 39 -13.21 4.66 -12.53
N TRP A 40 -12.65 3.53 -12.08
CA TRP A 40 -12.94 2.20 -12.63
C TRP A 40 -14.35 1.73 -12.33
N ARG A 41 -14.83 1.94 -11.09
CA ARG A 41 -16.21 1.61 -10.72
C ARG A 41 -17.22 2.38 -11.57
N ARG A 42 -16.97 3.68 -11.83
CA ARG A 42 -17.80 4.50 -12.72
C ARG A 42 -17.78 4.05 -14.19
N HIS A 43 -16.82 3.22 -14.59
CA HIS A 43 -16.69 2.67 -15.94
C HIS A 43 -17.15 1.21 -16.03
N GLY A 44 -17.91 0.72 -15.05
CA GLY A 44 -18.54 -0.59 -15.11
C GLY A 44 -17.62 -1.77 -14.79
N VAL A 45 -16.43 -1.52 -14.23
CA VAL A 45 -15.59 -2.62 -13.70
C VAL A 45 -16.33 -3.28 -12.53
N ALA A 46 -16.40 -4.61 -12.55
CA ALA A 46 -17.09 -5.40 -11.53
C ALA A 46 -16.56 -5.10 -10.11
N ASP A 47 -17.44 -5.06 -9.11
CA ASP A 47 -17.08 -4.72 -7.72
C ASP A 47 -15.98 -5.66 -7.16
N THR A 48 -16.02 -6.96 -7.50
CA THR A 48 -14.98 -7.92 -7.12
C THR A 48 -13.61 -7.56 -7.69
N GLU A 49 -13.56 -7.08 -8.93
CA GLU A 49 -12.31 -6.64 -9.55
C GLU A 49 -11.85 -5.30 -8.98
N VAL A 50 -12.76 -4.35 -8.71
CA VAL A 50 -12.41 -3.08 -8.04
C VAL A 50 -11.81 -3.35 -6.66
N PHE A 51 -12.42 -4.23 -5.86
CA PHE A 51 -11.88 -4.59 -4.56
C PHE A 51 -10.56 -5.36 -4.66
N GLY A 52 -10.44 -6.29 -5.62
CA GLY A 52 -9.18 -6.97 -5.89
C GLY A 52 -8.05 -5.99 -6.26
N ARG A 53 -8.33 -5.00 -7.11
CA ARG A 53 -7.39 -3.92 -7.46
C ARG A 53 -7.01 -3.08 -6.24
N TYR A 54 -7.95 -2.79 -5.34
CA TYR A 54 -7.63 -2.13 -4.07
C TYR A 54 -6.62 -2.93 -3.25
N LEU A 55 -6.85 -4.23 -3.06
CA LEU A 55 -5.93 -5.08 -2.27
C LEU A 55 -4.53 -5.13 -2.88
N VAL A 56 -4.43 -5.24 -4.21
CA VAL A 56 -3.13 -5.21 -4.91
C VAL A 56 -2.43 -3.87 -4.75
N LEU A 57 -3.13 -2.76 -5.00
CA LEU A 57 -2.52 -1.43 -4.97
C LEU A 57 -2.16 -1.00 -3.54
N ALA A 58 -3.07 -1.20 -2.58
CA ALA A 58 -2.83 -0.83 -1.19
C ALA A 58 -1.79 -1.74 -0.52
N GLY A 59 -1.81 -3.04 -0.84
CA GLY A 59 -0.77 -3.98 -0.43
C GLY A 59 0.60 -3.61 -0.99
N GLY A 60 0.67 -3.30 -2.30
CA GLY A 60 1.90 -2.82 -2.93
C GLY A 60 2.42 -1.51 -2.33
N LEU A 61 1.55 -0.52 -2.10
CA LEU A 61 1.91 0.73 -1.44
C LEU A 61 2.47 0.47 -0.04
N ARG A 62 1.82 -0.39 0.76
CA ARG A 62 2.28 -0.76 2.10
C ARG A 62 3.64 -1.45 2.06
N PHE A 63 3.85 -2.36 1.12
CA PHE A 63 5.13 -3.04 0.93
C PHE A 63 6.24 -2.01 0.67
N LEU A 64 6.05 -1.10 -0.29
CA LEU A 64 7.01 -0.07 -0.65
C LEU A 64 7.32 0.91 0.49
N ILE A 65 6.29 1.40 1.19
CA ILE A 65 6.47 2.32 2.32
C ILE A 65 7.25 1.65 3.44
N GLU A 66 7.01 0.37 3.67
CA GLU A 66 7.66 -0.40 4.73
C GLU A 66 9.15 -0.65 4.44
N PHE A 67 9.60 -0.68 3.17
CA PHE A 67 11.04 -0.68 2.84
C PHE A 67 11.75 0.61 3.27
N VAL A 68 11.02 1.73 3.21
CA VAL A 68 11.55 3.05 3.57
C VAL A 68 11.43 3.31 5.07
N ARG A 69 10.54 2.59 5.77
CA ARG A 69 10.43 2.66 7.23
C ARG A 69 11.59 1.97 7.90
N ILE A 70 12.11 2.63 8.93
CA ILE A 70 13.06 2.04 9.88
C ILE A 70 12.23 1.17 10.84
N ASN A 71 11.84 -0.03 10.40
CA ASN A 71 11.07 -0.96 11.22
C ASN A 71 11.91 -2.20 11.60
N ARG A 72 11.56 -2.81 12.74
CA ARG A 72 12.27 -4.01 13.23
C ARG A 72 11.93 -5.21 12.33
N GLN A 73 12.96 -5.87 11.80
CA GLN A 73 12.82 -7.07 11.01
C GLN A 73 12.35 -8.23 11.91
N VAL A 74 11.41 -9.06 11.42
CA VAL A 74 10.77 -10.13 12.22
C VAL A 74 10.99 -11.52 11.59
N ALA A 75 11.21 -11.59 10.27
CA ALA A 75 11.47 -12.85 9.56
C ALA A 75 12.50 -12.63 8.44
N GLY A 76 13.79 -12.88 8.72
CA GLY A 76 14.88 -12.63 7.78
C GLY A 76 14.96 -11.14 7.39
N PRO A 77 15.10 -10.77 6.11
CA PRO A 77 15.12 -9.36 5.69
C PRO A 77 13.75 -8.68 5.74
N PHE A 78 12.67 -9.44 6.04
CA PHE A 78 11.30 -8.93 5.96
C PHE A 78 10.71 -8.58 7.33
N THR A 79 9.91 -7.51 7.34
CA THR A 79 9.05 -7.15 8.46
C THR A 79 7.72 -7.91 8.38
N LEU A 80 7.04 -8.10 9.51
CA LEU A 80 5.70 -8.70 9.53
C LEU A 80 4.72 -7.95 8.60
N ALA A 81 4.84 -6.62 8.56
CA ALA A 81 4.01 -5.79 7.69
C ALA A 81 4.25 -6.07 6.21
N GLN A 82 5.49 -6.35 5.78
CA GLN A 82 5.79 -6.77 4.41
C GLN A 82 5.17 -8.12 4.07
N LEU A 83 5.24 -9.10 4.98
CA LEU A 83 4.61 -10.41 4.76
C LEU A 83 3.10 -10.30 4.63
N ILE A 84 2.45 -9.51 5.49
CA ILE A 84 1.02 -9.24 5.41
C ILE A 84 0.68 -8.53 4.10
N ALA A 85 1.47 -7.53 3.70
CA ALA A 85 1.28 -6.80 2.45
C ALA A 85 1.37 -7.72 1.23
N LEU A 86 2.32 -8.66 1.21
CA LEU A 86 2.43 -9.68 0.15
C LEU A 86 1.22 -10.61 0.13
N ALA A 87 0.77 -11.08 1.29
CA ALA A 87 -0.40 -11.97 1.39
C ALA A 87 -1.67 -11.28 0.87
N VAL A 88 -1.92 -10.04 1.31
CA VAL A 88 -3.06 -9.21 0.86
C VAL A 88 -2.99 -8.95 -0.65
N THR A 89 -1.81 -8.64 -1.17
CA THR A 89 -1.59 -8.46 -2.61
C THR A 89 -1.93 -9.74 -3.38
N GLY A 90 -1.46 -10.90 -2.90
CA GLY A 90 -1.75 -12.21 -3.50
C GLY A 90 -3.24 -12.53 -3.53
N ILE A 91 -3.97 -12.23 -2.45
CA ILE A 91 -5.44 -12.37 -2.39
C ILE A 91 -6.09 -11.48 -3.45
N GLY A 92 -5.66 -10.21 -3.56
CA GLY A 92 -6.16 -9.29 -4.58
C GLY A 92 -5.97 -9.79 -6.01
N VAL A 93 -4.78 -10.31 -6.33
CA VAL A 93 -4.49 -10.92 -7.64
C VAL A 93 -5.43 -12.09 -7.92
N ALA A 94 -5.61 -12.99 -6.94
CA ALA A 94 -6.51 -14.13 -7.08
C ALA A 94 -7.98 -13.70 -7.30
N MET A 95 -8.42 -12.63 -6.63
CA MET A 95 -9.77 -12.07 -6.82
C MET A 95 -9.97 -11.49 -8.22
N ILE A 96 -9.00 -10.72 -8.73
CA ILE A 96 -9.06 -10.17 -10.10
C ILE A 96 -9.12 -11.31 -11.12
N TRP A 97 -8.27 -12.32 -10.97
CA TRP A 97 -8.22 -13.44 -11.90
C TRP A 97 -9.52 -14.26 -11.93
N LYS A 98 -10.11 -14.52 -10.75
CA LYS A 98 -11.42 -15.18 -10.65
C LYS A 98 -12.54 -14.32 -11.22
N GLY A 99 -12.54 -13.01 -10.92
CA GLY A 99 -13.55 -12.07 -11.41
C GLY A 99 -13.60 -11.99 -12.93
N ARG A 100 -12.44 -11.91 -13.60
CA ARG A 100 -12.38 -11.89 -15.07
C ARG A 100 -12.91 -13.15 -15.72
N ARG A 101 -12.69 -14.32 -15.09
CA ARG A 101 -13.24 -15.60 -15.57
C ARG A 101 -14.76 -15.71 -15.40
N MET A 102 -15.32 -15.11 -14.35
CA MET A 102 -16.76 -15.18 -14.07
C MET A 102 -17.58 -14.19 -14.90
N TYR A 103 -17.03 -13.01 -15.17
CA TYR A 103 -17.75 -11.92 -15.85
C TYR A 103 -17.36 -11.71 -17.31
N GLY A 104 -16.48 -12.55 -17.88
CA GLY A 104 -16.22 -12.61 -19.32
C GLY A 104 -15.93 -11.25 -19.97
N THR A 105 -14.98 -10.49 -19.41
CA THR A 105 -14.37 -9.32 -20.07
C THR A 105 -13.08 -9.71 -20.76
#